data_AF-A0A0D1E969-F1
#
_entry.id   AF-A0A0D1E969-F1
#
_cell.length_a   1.000
_cell.length_b   1.000
_cell.length_c   1.000
_cell.angle_alpha   90.00
_cell.angle_beta   90.00
_cell.angle_gamma   90.00
#
_symmetry.space_group_name_H-M   'P 1'
#
loop_
_entity.id
_entity.type
_entity.pdbx_description
1 polymer ?
#
loop_
_entity_poly.entity_id
_entity_poly.type
_entity_poly.pdbx_seq_one_letter_code
_entity_poly.pdbx_strand_id
1 'polypeptide(L)'
;MMTTGLLDAVVLTGYTTNSTNLPGYLHAASYSIANRIFPDRLGNKSDIWLATGSNAWDMLGFLYAPYYSEASFDLARSTEQAVTVGSLFTVGAVGGPSSFSGPVQVVNGAKDFVFCSSNCWAGPNGTDIPSGVKMLYPHAKNSTSYIAEDTGHRITAHYSQPMVAKEIYKWIAAQGL
;
A
#
# COMPACT_ATOMS: atom_id res chain seq x y z
N MET A 1 -4.59 -25.48 9.06
CA MET A 1 -4.62 -25.39 7.59
C MET A 1 -5.77 -24.48 7.21
N MET A 2 -5.51 -23.26 6.73
CA MET A 2 -6.55 -22.44 6.09
C MET A 2 -6.78 -23.01 4.70
N THR A 3 -8.00 -23.45 4.41
CA THR A 3 -8.39 -23.97 3.10
C THR A 3 -8.40 -22.83 2.09
N THR A 4 -7.73 -23.02 0.95
CA THR A 4 -7.63 -22.08 -0.18
C THR A 4 -8.94 -21.84 -0.94
N GLY A 5 -10.09 -22.23 -0.38
CA GLY A 5 -11.42 -22.12 -1.00
C GLY A 5 -12.26 -20.94 -0.52
N LEU A 6 -11.68 -19.95 0.18
CA LEU A 6 -12.41 -18.75 0.64
C LEU A 6 -12.32 -17.56 -0.31
N LEU A 7 -11.38 -17.56 -1.25
CA LEU A 7 -11.14 -16.46 -2.18
C LEU A 7 -11.11 -17.01 -3.61
N ASP A 8 -11.76 -16.31 -4.53
CA ASP A 8 -11.71 -16.62 -5.96
C ASP A 8 -10.59 -15.87 -6.69
N ALA A 9 -10.20 -14.69 -6.18
CA ALA A 9 -9.11 -13.87 -6.69
C ALA A 9 -8.47 -13.05 -5.55
N VAL A 10 -7.24 -12.58 -5.78
CA VAL A 10 -6.53 -11.67 -4.86
C VAL A 10 -6.12 -10.40 -5.61
N VAL A 11 -6.46 -9.24 -5.05
CA VAL A 11 -5.98 -7.94 -5.53
C VAL A 11 -5.25 -7.25 -4.37
N LEU A 12 -3.97 -6.96 -4.55
CA LEU A 12 -3.13 -6.30 -3.56
C LEU A 12 -2.85 -4.88 -4.01
N THR A 13 -3.26 -3.88 -3.23
CA THR A 13 -3.07 -2.46 -3.56
C THR A 13 -1.97 -1.84 -2.70
N GLY A 14 -1.07 -1.08 -3.31
CA GLY A 14 0.02 -0.39 -2.60
C GLY A 14 0.97 -1.37 -1.90
N TYR A 15 1.27 -2.51 -2.52
CA TYR A 15 2.07 -3.57 -1.90
C TYR A 15 3.13 -4.11 -2.86
N THR A 16 4.35 -4.31 -2.36
CA THR A 16 5.37 -5.09 -3.06
C THR A 16 6.13 -5.96 -2.06
N THR A 17 6.95 -6.88 -2.55
CA THR A 17 7.91 -7.63 -1.70
C THR A 17 9.22 -6.86 -1.47
N ASN A 18 9.34 -5.64 -2.01
CA ASN A 18 10.54 -4.85 -1.90
C ASN A 18 10.58 -4.08 -0.57
N SER A 19 11.51 -4.45 0.31
CA SER A 19 11.70 -3.83 1.61
C SER A 19 12.89 -2.86 1.66
N THR A 20 13.56 -2.57 0.53
CA THR A 20 14.78 -1.75 0.54
C THR A 20 14.53 -0.32 0.99
N ASN A 21 13.32 0.22 0.76
CA ASN A 21 12.95 1.57 1.18
C ASN A 21 12.37 1.63 2.61
N LEU A 22 12.41 0.56 3.40
CA LEU A 22 11.90 0.57 4.78
C LEU A 22 12.47 1.73 5.64
N PRO A 23 13.78 2.03 5.61
CA PRO A 23 14.32 3.20 6.32
C PRO A 23 13.73 4.52 5.80
N GLY A 24 13.56 4.64 4.48
CA GLY A 24 12.94 5.80 3.85
C GLY A 24 11.48 5.99 4.27
N TYR A 25 10.70 4.92 4.26
CA TYR A 25 9.32 4.91 4.76
C TYR A 25 9.24 5.36 6.23
N LEU A 26 10.04 4.79 7.12
CA LEU A 26 10.02 5.16 8.54
C LEU A 26 10.42 6.62 8.76
N HIS A 27 11.38 7.12 7.97
CA HIS A 27 11.76 8.52 7.97
C HIS A 27 10.61 9.43 7.48
N ALA A 28 10.00 9.09 6.35
CA ALA A 28 8.92 9.89 5.77
C ALA A 28 7.68 9.92 6.64
N ALA A 29 7.31 8.79 7.27
CA ALA A 29 6.17 8.76 8.19
C ALA A 29 6.44 9.56 9.48
N SER A 30 7.71 9.61 9.93
CA SER A 30 8.14 10.30 11.15
C SER A 30 7.17 10.05 12.32
N TYR A 31 6.94 8.77 12.59
CA TYR A 31 5.87 8.33 13.49
C TYR A 31 5.99 8.97 14.88
N SER A 32 4.86 9.46 15.38
CA SER A 32 4.72 10.11 16.68
C SER A 32 3.54 9.52 17.45
N ILE A 33 3.51 9.71 18.77
CA ILE A 33 2.44 9.14 19.62
C ILE A 33 1.07 9.66 19.17
N ALA A 34 0.18 8.74 18.84
CA ALA A 34 -1.09 9.01 18.19
C ALA A 34 -2.02 9.90 19.03
N ASN A 35 -2.04 9.72 20.36
CA ASN A 35 -2.85 10.52 21.26
C ASN A 35 -2.40 12.01 21.34
N ARG A 36 -1.18 12.34 20.92
CA ARG A 36 -0.66 13.71 20.84
C ARG A 36 -0.95 14.36 19.50
N ILE A 37 -0.94 13.56 18.43
CA ILE A 37 -1.23 14.02 17.07
C ILE A 37 -2.73 14.21 16.85
N PHE A 38 -3.55 13.30 17.37
CA PHE A 38 -5.01 13.29 17.19
C PHE A 38 -5.75 13.08 18.52
N PRO A 39 -5.66 14.02 19.47
CA PRO A 39 -6.24 13.86 20.81
C PRO A 39 -7.76 13.62 20.77
N ASP A 40 -8.48 14.30 19.88
CA ASP A 40 -9.95 14.25 19.84
C ASP A 40 -10.52 12.86 19.50
N ARG A 41 -9.76 12.04 18.77
CA ARG A 41 -10.22 10.72 18.27
C ARG A 41 -9.35 9.54 18.69
N LEU A 42 -8.09 9.79 19.03
CA LEU A 42 -7.13 8.77 19.47
C LEU A 42 -6.64 9.02 20.91
N GLY A 43 -7.24 9.96 21.66
CA GLY A 43 -6.86 10.29 23.03
C GLY A 43 -6.92 9.12 24.03
N ASN A 44 -7.70 8.08 23.74
CA ASN A 44 -7.78 6.87 24.56
C ASN A 44 -6.71 5.81 24.23
N LYS A 45 -5.88 6.03 23.22
CA LYS A 45 -4.80 5.12 22.84
C LYS A 45 -3.59 5.34 23.74
N SER A 46 -2.97 4.25 24.19
CA SER A 46 -1.70 4.30 24.92
C SER A 46 -0.53 4.70 24.01
N ASP A 47 0.61 5.01 24.62
CA ASP A 47 1.79 5.55 23.94
C ASP A 47 2.47 4.58 22.95
N ILE A 48 2.03 3.32 22.89
CA ILE A 48 2.49 2.36 21.87
C ILE A 48 1.78 2.52 20.52
N TRP A 49 0.76 3.38 20.43
CA TRP A 49 0.06 3.69 19.20
C TRP A 49 0.66 4.94 18.57
N LEU A 50 0.93 4.86 17.28
CA LEU A 50 1.65 5.85 16.50
C LEU A 50 0.80 6.30 15.31
N ALA A 51 0.98 7.56 14.92
CA ALA A 51 0.43 8.17 13.72
C ALA A 51 1.55 8.93 13.00
N THR A 52 1.39 9.26 11.73
CA THR A 52 2.34 10.10 11.01
C THR A 52 2.47 11.45 11.72
N GLY A 53 3.72 11.92 11.87
CA GLY A 53 4.05 13.00 12.80
C GLY A 53 3.52 14.38 12.41
N SER A 54 3.24 14.61 11.13
CA SER A 54 2.69 15.87 10.64
C SER A 54 2.05 15.67 9.26
N ASN A 55 1.35 16.72 8.79
CA ASN A 55 0.80 16.75 7.44
C ASN A 55 1.89 16.60 6.36
N ALA A 56 3.05 17.24 6.55
CA ALA A 56 4.15 17.16 5.59
C ALA A 56 4.75 15.74 5.51
N TRP A 57 4.85 15.06 6.66
CA TRP A 57 5.35 13.68 6.74
C TRP A 57 4.36 12.69 6.11
N ASP A 58 3.06 12.88 6.35
CA ASP A 58 2.03 12.09 5.69
C ASP A 58 2.05 12.26 4.17
N MET A 59 2.15 13.51 3.70
CA MET A 59 2.27 13.81 2.28
C MET A 59 3.50 13.17 1.65
N LEU A 60 4.67 13.30 2.28
CA LEU A 60 5.94 12.75 1.76
C LEU A 60 5.89 11.23 1.59
N GLY A 61 5.32 10.52 2.57
CA GLY A 61 5.27 9.07 2.54
C GLY A 61 4.19 8.52 1.62
N PHE A 62 3.05 9.22 1.51
CA PHE A 62 1.82 8.59 1.00
C PHE A 62 1.21 9.24 -0.24
N LEU A 63 1.47 10.52 -0.50
CA LEU A 63 0.85 11.27 -1.58
C LEU A 63 1.86 11.76 -2.62
N TYR A 64 1.36 12.02 -3.83
CA TYR A 64 2.15 12.57 -4.92
C TYR A 64 1.48 13.82 -5.49
N ALA A 65 2.06 14.98 -5.20
CA ALA A 65 1.57 16.26 -5.72
C ALA A 65 1.91 16.44 -7.21
N PRO A 66 1.08 17.14 -8.00
CA PRO A 66 -0.19 17.78 -7.64
C PRO A 66 -1.44 16.89 -7.84
N TYR A 67 -1.30 15.57 -7.76
CA TYR A 67 -2.30 14.61 -8.27
C TYR A 67 -3.34 14.15 -7.23
N TYR A 68 -3.63 15.01 -6.27
CA TYR A 68 -4.69 14.84 -5.28
C TYR A 68 -5.31 16.21 -4.98
N SER A 69 -6.54 16.21 -4.45
CA SER A 69 -7.17 17.45 -3.94
C SER A 69 -6.85 17.66 -2.47
N GLU A 70 -6.79 18.91 -2.04
CA GLU A 70 -6.67 19.26 -0.61
C GLU A 70 -7.75 18.57 0.23
N ALA A 71 -9.00 18.57 -0.23
CA ALA A 71 -10.11 17.88 0.43
C ALA A 71 -9.87 16.36 0.60
N SER A 72 -9.27 15.70 -0.39
CA SER A 72 -8.91 14.28 -0.31
C SER A 72 -7.80 14.04 0.72
N PHE A 73 -6.79 14.92 0.75
CA PHE A 73 -5.74 14.88 1.76
C PHE A 73 -6.30 15.10 3.17
N ASP A 74 -7.13 16.13 3.37
CA ASP A 74 -7.74 16.42 4.66
C ASP A 74 -8.60 15.26 5.16
N LEU A 75 -9.35 14.62 4.26
CA LEU A 75 -10.10 13.41 4.58
C LEU A 75 -9.18 12.27 4.98
N ALA A 76 -8.13 11.99 4.20
CA ALA A 76 -7.18 10.92 4.50
C ALA A 76 -6.47 11.17 5.84
N ARG A 77 -6.12 12.42 6.14
CA ARG A 77 -5.44 12.82 7.37
C ARG A 77 -6.35 12.74 8.59
N SER A 78 -7.57 13.28 8.49
CA SER A 78 -8.56 13.23 9.58
C SER A 78 -9.04 11.81 9.90
N THR A 79 -9.00 10.90 8.92
CA THR A 79 -9.41 9.50 9.06
C THR A 79 -8.26 8.51 9.25
N GLU A 80 -7.01 8.98 9.34
CA GLU A 80 -5.83 8.13 9.51
C GLU A 80 -6.00 7.09 10.63
N GLN A 81 -5.48 5.89 10.51
CA GLN A 81 -5.54 4.91 11.60
C GLN A 81 -4.17 4.79 12.26
N ALA A 82 -4.16 4.65 13.59
CA ALA A 82 -2.91 4.45 14.30
C ALA A 82 -2.36 3.04 14.08
N VAL A 83 -1.03 2.96 13.99
CA VAL A 83 -0.25 1.73 13.94
C VAL A 83 0.38 1.47 15.29
N THR A 84 0.55 0.22 15.72
CA THR A 84 1.27 -0.06 16.97
C THR A 84 2.78 -0.12 16.72
N VAL A 85 3.56 0.18 17.75
CA VAL A 85 5.01 -0.08 17.78
C VAL A 85 5.31 -1.55 17.40
N GLY A 86 4.50 -2.50 17.88
CA GLY A 86 4.63 -3.92 17.53
C GLY A 86 4.47 -4.18 16.04
N SER A 87 3.46 -3.57 15.41
CA SER A 87 3.25 -3.67 13.95
C SER A 87 4.44 -3.14 13.16
N LEU A 88 5.07 -2.05 13.60
CA LEU A 88 6.28 -1.52 12.97
C LEU A 88 7.50 -2.42 13.19
N PHE A 89 7.67 -3.02 14.37
CA PHE A 89 8.74 -4.00 14.60
C PHE A 89 8.61 -5.25 13.73
N THR A 90 7.39 -5.62 13.35
CA THR A 90 7.11 -6.77 12.48
C THR A 90 6.88 -6.38 11.02
N VAL A 91 7.04 -5.11 10.64
CA VAL A 91 6.70 -4.61 9.29
C VAL A 91 7.60 -5.16 8.19
N GLY A 92 8.75 -5.73 8.53
CA GLY A 92 9.63 -6.43 7.58
C GLY A 92 9.27 -7.91 7.40
N ALA A 93 8.39 -8.47 8.24
CA ALA A 93 8.01 -9.88 8.22
C ALA A 93 6.79 -10.15 7.32
N VAL A 94 6.49 -9.27 6.36
CA VAL A 94 5.25 -9.33 5.58
C VAL A 94 5.34 -10.41 4.52
N GLY A 95 4.87 -11.60 4.89
CA GLY A 95 4.45 -12.65 3.98
C GLY A 95 5.48 -13.76 3.75
N GLY A 96 4.95 -14.97 3.61
CA GLY A 96 5.65 -16.12 3.04
C GLY A 96 4.84 -16.66 1.85
N PRO A 97 5.37 -17.64 1.11
CA PRO A 97 4.67 -18.24 -0.02
C PRO A 97 3.29 -18.78 0.38
N SER A 98 2.28 -18.44 -0.41
CA SER A 98 0.90 -18.88 -0.30
C SER A 98 0.64 -20.10 -1.16
N SER A 99 -0.24 -20.99 -0.71
CA SER A 99 -0.78 -22.10 -1.51
C SER A 99 -1.95 -21.67 -2.41
N PHE A 100 -2.33 -20.39 -2.41
CA PHE A 100 -3.38 -19.86 -3.26
C PHE A 100 -3.02 -20.04 -4.74
N SER A 101 -3.95 -20.64 -5.50
CA SER A 101 -3.76 -20.99 -6.91
C SER A 101 -4.64 -20.19 -7.87
N GLY A 102 -5.48 -19.29 -7.34
CA GLY A 102 -6.30 -18.40 -8.15
C GLY A 102 -5.49 -17.27 -8.80
N PRO A 103 -6.15 -16.41 -9.57
CA PRO A 103 -5.54 -15.22 -10.17
C PRO A 103 -5.16 -14.17 -9.11
N VAL A 104 -4.04 -13.49 -9.34
CA VAL A 104 -3.50 -12.45 -8.47
C VAL A 104 -3.19 -11.20 -9.28
N GLN A 105 -3.66 -10.04 -8.84
CA GLN A 105 -3.22 -8.73 -9.34
C GLN A 105 -2.57 -7.93 -8.23
N VAL A 106 -1.48 -7.25 -8.56
CA VAL A 106 -0.90 -6.22 -7.71
C VAL A 106 -1.06 -4.87 -8.39
N VAL A 107 -1.45 -3.88 -7.62
CA VAL A 107 -1.78 -2.54 -8.08
C VAL A 107 -1.00 -1.53 -7.24
N ASN A 108 -0.08 -0.80 -7.85
CA ASN A 108 0.67 0.26 -7.16
C ASN A 108 0.55 1.59 -7.89
N GLY A 109 0.74 2.68 -7.16
CA GLY A 109 1.02 3.97 -7.79
C GLY A 109 2.46 4.02 -8.31
N ALA A 110 2.69 4.62 -9.47
CA ALA A 110 4.02 4.78 -10.06
C ALA A 110 5.00 5.49 -9.12
N LYS A 111 4.48 6.36 -8.24
CA LYS A 111 5.19 7.16 -7.24
C LYS A 111 4.95 6.67 -5.81
N ASP A 112 4.66 5.39 -5.63
CA ASP A 112 4.63 4.76 -4.30
C ASP A 112 5.99 4.91 -3.62
N PHE A 113 6.10 5.85 -2.68
CA PHE A 113 7.33 6.08 -1.94
C PHE A 113 7.63 4.90 -1.02
N VAL A 114 6.64 4.38 -0.29
CA VAL A 114 6.82 3.35 0.74
C VAL A 114 7.47 2.09 0.18
N PHE A 115 6.94 1.54 -0.93
CA PHE A 115 7.40 0.26 -1.47
C PHE A 115 8.33 0.36 -2.68
N CYS A 116 8.36 1.51 -3.36
CA CYS A 116 9.10 1.65 -4.62
C CYS A 116 10.07 2.85 -4.64
N SER A 117 10.27 3.56 -3.52
CA SER A 117 11.07 4.80 -3.49
C SER A 117 10.64 5.80 -4.58
N SER A 118 9.34 5.87 -4.87
CA SER A 118 8.73 6.72 -5.91
C SER A 118 9.07 6.36 -7.36
N ASN A 119 9.57 5.14 -7.62
CA ASN A 119 9.73 4.61 -8.97
C ASN A 119 9.40 3.10 -9.03
N CYS A 120 8.12 2.76 -9.16
CA CYS A 120 7.72 1.35 -9.25
C CYS A 120 8.14 0.63 -10.53
N TRP A 121 8.63 1.35 -11.54
CA TRP A 121 9.16 0.77 -12.77
C TRP A 121 10.60 0.27 -12.63
N ALA A 122 11.29 0.59 -11.53
CA ALA A 122 12.71 0.25 -11.31
C ALA A 122 12.91 -1.13 -10.66
N GLY A 123 12.24 -2.16 -11.18
CA GLY A 123 12.46 -3.53 -10.74
C GLY A 123 13.74 -4.15 -11.32
N PRO A 124 14.16 -5.32 -10.81
CA PRO A 124 15.32 -6.03 -11.30
C PRO A 124 15.12 -6.48 -12.76
N ASN A 125 16.21 -6.54 -13.53
CA ASN A 125 16.23 -7.04 -14.91
C ASN A 125 15.24 -6.31 -15.85
N GLY A 126 14.93 -5.04 -15.58
CA GLY A 126 14.00 -4.24 -16.40
C GLY A 126 12.52 -4.58 -16.20
N THR A 127 12.18 -5.34 -15.16
CA THR A 127 10.79 -5.56 -14.74
C THR A 127 10.31 -4.44 -13.82
N ASP A 128 9.02 -4.39 -13.51
CA ASP A 128 8.49 -3.52 -12.47
C ASP A 128 8.63 -4.14 -11.06
N ILE A 129 8.73 -3.31 -10.02
CA ILE A 129 8.86 -3.75 -8.63
C ILE A 129 7.64 -4.58 -8.17
N PRO A 130 6.38 -4.18 -8.47
CA PRO A 130 5.19 -4.93 -8.06
C PRO A 130 5.12 -6.37 -8.62
N SER A 131 5.65 -6.63 -9.82
CA SER A 131 5.75 -7.98 -10.40
C SER A 131 6.51 -8.98 -9.49
N GLY A 132 7.39 -8.50 -8.61
CA GLY A 132 8.10 -9.32 -7.63
C GLY A 132 7.17 -10.11 -6.69
N VAL A 133 5.94 -9.64 -6.45
CA VAL A 133 4.96 -10.30 -5.58
C VAL A 133 4.59 -11.70 -6.06
N LYS A 134 4.80 -12.03 -7.35
CA LYS A 134 4.62 -13.39 -7.88
C LYS A 134 5.36 -14.44 -7.07
N MET A 135 6.50 -14.09 -6.44
CA MET A 135 7.25 -15.01 -5.58
C MET A 135 6.45 -15.48 -4.34
N LEU A 136 5.47 -14.70 -3.88
CA LEU A 136 4.59 -15.07 -2.77
C LEU A 136 3.44 -15.98 -3.22
N TYR A 137 3.19 -16.11 -4.52
CA TYR A 137 2.09 -16.90 -5.08
C TYR A 137 2.61 -17.89 -6.13
N PRO A 138 3.47 -18.85 -5.73
CA PRO A 138 4.10 -19.78 -6.67
C PRO A 138 3.11 -20.68 -7.42
N HIS A 139 1.88 -20.84 -6.91
CA HIS A 139 0.83 -21.66 -7.51
C HIS A 139 -0.23 -20.85 -8.26
N ALA A 140 -0.14 -19.52 -8.29
CA ALA A 140 -1.11 -18.69 -8.99
C ALA A 140 -1.05 -18.96 -10.50
N LYS A 141 -2.21 -19.28 -11.08
CA LYS A 141 -2.35 -19.55 -12.52
C LYS A 141 -2.13 -18.29 -13.38
N ASN A 142 -2.43 -17.12 -12.83
CA ASN A 142 -2.26 -15.82 -13.48
C ASN A 142 -1.80 -14.81 -12.42
N SER A 143 -0.70 -14.11 -12.68
CA SER A 143 -0.16 -13.07 -11.80
C SER A 143 0.20 -11.87 -12.65
N THR A 144 -0.46 -10.74 -12.41
CA THR A 144 -0.28 -9.50 -13.17
C THR A 144 0.03 -8.33 -12.25
N SER A 145 0.78 -7.36 -12.74
CA SER A 145 0.93 -6.06 -12.09
C SER A 145 0.24 -4.96 -12.91
N TYR A 146 -0.26 -3.94 -12.22
CA TYR A 146 -0.73 -2.69 -12.80
C TYR A 146 -0.13 -1.52 -12.03
N ILE A 147 0.43 -0.57 -12.76
CA ILE A 147 1.01 0.65 -12.19
C ILE A 147 0.16 1.83 -12.65
N ALA A 148 -0.44 2.51 -11.67
CA ALA A 148 -1.20 3.73 -11.88
C ALA A 148 -0.23 4.92 -11.97
N GLU A 149 -0.15 5.55 -13.13
CA GLU A 149 0.63 6.79 -13.28
C GLU A 149 0.09 7.91 -12.38
N ASP A 150 0.94 8.90 -12.10
CA ASP A 150 0.55 10.09 -11.32
C ASP A 150 -0.04 9.77 -9.93
N THR A 151 0.39 8.66 -9.33
CA THR A 151 -0.22 8.12 -8.10
C THR A 151 0.85 7.72 -7.08
N GLY A 152 0.68 8.15 -5.83
CA GLY A 152 1.49 7.75 -4.68
C GLY A 152 1.04 6.44 -4.03
N HIS A 153 1.45 6.21 -2.77
CA HIS A 153 1.12 4.98 -2.04
C HIS A 153 -0.37 4.88 -1.66
N ARG A 154 -0.96 5.98 -1.14
CA ARG A 154 -2.39 6.04 -0.82
C ARG A 154 -3.21 6.27 -2.10
N ILE A 155 -3.32 5.23 -2.93
CA ILE A 155 -4.03 5.27 -4.22
C ILE A 155 -5.42 5.92 -4.09
N THR A 156 -6.14 5.59 -3.02
CA THR A 156 -7.51 6.08 -2.81
C THR A 156 -7.63 7.59 -2.66
N ALA A 157 -6.54 8.27 -2.28
CA ALA A 157 -6.52 9.72 -2.10
C ALA A 157 -6.18 10.49 -3.40
N HIS A 158 -5.80 9.82 -4.47
CA HIS A 158 -5.37 10.45 -5.72
C HIS A 158 -6.51 10.56 -6.74
N TYR A 159 -6.41 11.50 -7.68
CA TYR A 159 -7.39 11.66 -8.77
C TYR A 159 -7.49 10.44 -9.69
N SER A 160 -6.45 9.61 -9.72
CA SER A 160 -6.42 8.36 -10.49
C SER A 160 -7.31 7.26 -9.92
N GLN A 161 -7.79 7.38 -8.68
CA GLN A 161 -8.54 6.32 -7.98
C GLN A 161 -9.69 5.73 -8.82
N PRO A 162 -10.56 6.51 -9.50
CA PRO A 162 -11.65 5.93 -10.29
C PRO A 162 -11.15 5.06 -11.44
N MET A 163 -10.01 5.42 -12.04
CA MET A 163 -9.38 4.62 -13.09
C MET A 163 -8.77 3.34 -12.54
N VAL A 164 -8.14 3.40 -11.36
CA VAL A 164 -7.63 2.21 -10.68
C VAL A 164 -8.76 1.25 -10.30
N ALA A 165 -9.87 1.76 -9.77
CA ALA A 165 -11.05 0.95 -9.46
C ALA A 165 -11.62 0.28 -10.73
N LYS A 166 -11.66 1.02 -11.85
CA LYS A 166 -12.10 0.49 -13.14
C LYS A 166 -11.15 -0.59 -13.68
N GLU A 167 -9.84 -0.44 -13.51
CA GLU A 167 -8.86 -1.46 -13.88
C GLU A 167 -9.07 -2.73 -13.06
N ILE A 168 -9.13 -2.61 -11.73
CA ILE A 168 -9.37 -3.75 -10.83
C ILE A 168 -10.67 -4.47 -11.22
N TYR A 169 -11.76 -3.73 -11.43
CA TYR A 169 -13.04 -4.31 -11.85
C TYR A 169 -12.92 -5.07 -13.18
N LYS A 170 -12.29 -4.46 -14.20
CA LYS A 170 -12.08 -5.11 -15.50
C LYS A 170 -11.24 -6.37 -15.38
N TRP A 171 -10.19 -6.32 -14.56
CA TRP A 171 -9.32 -7.45 -14.34
C TRP A 171 -10.08 -8.62 -13.67
N ILE A 172 -10.87 -8.34 -12.64
CA ILE A 172 -11.74 -9.32 -11.96
C ILE A 172 -12.70 -9.95 -12.97
N ALA A 173 -13.43 -9.13 -13.74
CA ALA A 173 -14.38 -9.61 -14.74
C ALA A 173 -13.71 -10.48 -15.83
N ALA A 174 -12.46 -10.15 -16.22
CA ALA A 174 -11.68 -10.94 -17.16
C ALA A 174 -11.28 -12.33 -16.60
N GLN A 175 -11.34 -12.54 -15.29
CA GLN A 175 -11.17 -13.86 -14.67
C GLN A 175 -12.48 -14.67 -14.61
N GLY A 176 -13.60 -14.09 -15.06
CA GLY A 176 -14.92 -14.73 -15.00
C GLY A 176 -15.61 -14.61 -13.64
N LEU A 177 -15.28 -13.57 -12.86
CA LEU A 177 -15.81 -13.28 -11.52
C LEU A 177 -16.69 -12.03 -11.51
#